data_AF-A0A9D8VA09-F1
#
_entry.id   AF-A0A9D8VA09-F1
#
_cell.length_a   1.000
_cell.length_b   1.000
_cell.length_c   1.000
_cell.angle_alpha   90.00
_cell.angle_beta   90.00
_cell.angle_gamma   90.00
#
_symmetry.space_group_name_H-M   'P 1'
#
loop_
_entity.id
_entity.type
_entity.pdbx_description
1 polymer ?
#
loop_
_entity_poly.entity_id
_entity_poly.type
_entity_poly.pdbx_seq_one_letter_code
_entity_poly.pdbx_strand_id
1 'polypeptide(L)'
;MNNDPFNTDQPTFEVILATLCYLMSRYANDPSTSIARAVSEHFDLLHKHPDCDSDILQDVGRRMSLQWQSISNGGQRPARQPVH
;
A
#
# COMPACT_ATOMS: atom_id res chain seq x y z
N MET A 1 27.65 16.54 -19.69
CA MET A 1 27.12 15.72 -18.58
C MET A 1 25.96 16.49 -17.99
N ASN A 2 24.73 16.12 -18.36
CA ASN A 2 23.53 16.75 -17.83
C ASN A 2 23.25 16.13 -16.46
N ASN A 3 23.56 16.87 -15.39
CA ASN A 3 23.11 16.56 -14.05
C ASN A 3 21.76 17.27 -13.87
N ASP A 4 20.68 16.57 -14.20
CA ASP A 4 19.32 16.99 -13.84
C ASP A 4 19.03 16.52 -12.41
N PRO A 5 18.90 17.41 -11.41
CA PRO A 5 18.66 17.03 -10.02
C PRO A 5 17.22 16.56 -9.75
N PHE A 6 16.35 16.54 -10.78
CA PHE A 6 14.95 16.15 -10.71
C PHE A 6 14.68 14.81 -11.38
N ASN A 7 15.50 13.79 -11.11
CA ASN A 7 15.06 12.42 -11.39
C ASN A 7 14.02 12.00 -10.33
N THR A 8 12.88 12.70 -10.33
CA THR A 8 11.71 12.51 -9.46
C THR A 8 10.80 11.44 -10.07
N ASP A 9 11.34 10.25 -10.34
CA ASP A 9 10.55 9.14 -10.90
C ASP A 9 9.69 8.46 -9.82
N GLN A 10 9.96 8.73 -8.53
CA GLN A 10 9.25 8.12 -7.40
C GLN A 10 8.31 9.13 -6.70
N PRO A 11 7.05 8.76 -6.42
CA PRO A 11 6.11 9.63 -5.70
C PRO A 11 6.57 9.89 -4.28
N THR A 12 6.34 11.11 -3.78
CA THR A 12 6.66 11.51 -2.40
C THR A 12 5.96 10.62 -1.37
N PHE A 13 6.56 10.48 -0.20
CA PHE A 13 6.05 9.69 0.91
C PHE A 13 4.58 10.02 1.28
N GLU A 14 4.23 11.31 1.34
CA GLU A 14 2.88 11.78 1.67
C GLU A 14 1.85 11.37 0.60
N VAL A 15 2.25 11.36 -0.67
CA VAL A 15 1.39 10.92 -1.78
C VAL A 15 1.11 9.42 -1.68
N ILE A 16 2.11 8.62 -1.31
CA ILE A 16 1.93 7.17 -1.07
C ILE A 16 0.94 6.96 0.08
N LEU A 17 1.10 7.67 1.20
CA LEU A 17 0.19 7.58 2.34
C LEU A 17 -1.24 8.01 2.02
N ALA A 18 -1.41 9.15 1.35
CA ALA A 18 -2.74 9.64 0.95
C ALA A 18 -3.43 8.65 0.00
N THR A 19 -2.68 8.08 -0.94
CA THR A 19 -3.18 7.08 -1.88
C THR A 19 -3.55 5.78 -1.16
N LEU A 20 -2.74 5.32 -0.21
CA LEU A 20 -3.07 4.16 0.63
C LEU A 20 -4.39 4.36 1.39
N CYS A 21 -4.57 5.52 2.02
CA CYS A 21 -5.82 5.85 2.71
C CYS A 21 -7.02 5.79 1.76
N TYR A 22 -6.91 6.43 0.58
CA TYR A 22 -7.95 6.40 -0.44
C TYR A 22 -8.28 4.98 -0.91
N LEU A 23 -7.25 4.18 -1.26
CA LEU A 23 -7.43 2.81 -1.75
C LEU A 23 -8.08 1.91 -0.69
N MET A 24 -7.66 2.02 0.58
CA MET A 24 -8.26 1.27 1.68
C MET A 24 -9.72 1.69 1.92
N SER A 25 -10.03 2.98 1.87
CA SER A 25 -11.42 3.48 1.95
C SER A 25 -12.27 2.99 0.77
N ARG A 26 -11.72 2.98 -0.44
CA ARG A 26 -12.41 2.46 -1.63
C ARG A 26 -12.65 0.95 -1.50
N TYR A 27 -11.66 0.19 -1.06
CA TYR A 27 -11.79 -1.25 -0.81
C TYR A 27 -12.83 -1.58 0.25
N ALA A 28 -12.93 -0.77 1.31
CA ALA A 28 -13.92 -0.98 2.36
C ALA A 28 -15.36 -0.90 1.85
N ASN A 29 -15.61 -0.02 0.88
CA ASN A 29 -16.88 0.20 0.20
C ASN A 29 -17.14 -0.82 -0.93
N ASP A 30 -16.12 -1.11 -1.74
CA ASP A 30 -16.21 -1.95 -2.92
C ASP A 30 -14.98 -2.88 -2.99
N PRO A 31 -15.05 -4.03 -2.30
CA PRO A 31 -13.92 -4.95 -2.20
C PRO A 31 -13.64 -5.60 -3.56
N SER A 32 -12.46 -5.33 -4.11
CA SER A 32 -11.99 -5.96 -5.36
C SER A 32 -10.53 -6.38 -5.25
N THR A 33 -10.18 -7.45 -5.98
CA THR A 33 -8.81 -7.99 -6.02
C THR A 33 -7.84 -7.00 -6.66
N SER A 34 -8.29 -6.16 -7.60
CA SER A 34 -7.50 -5.10 -8.21
C SER A 34 -7.15 -4.00 -7.22
N ILE A 35 -8.11 -3.55 -6.40
CA ILE A 35 -7.83 -2.56 -5.34
C ILE A 35 -6.93 -3.19 -4.27
N ALA A 36 -7.18 -4.44 -3.86
CA ALA A 36 -6.31 -5.12 -2.89
C ALA A 36 -4.87 -5.24 -3.39
N ARG A 37 -4.67 -5.54 -4.68
CA ARG A 37 -3.36 -5.56 -5.33
C ARG A 37 -2.70 -4.18 -5.28
N ALA A 38 -3.44 -3.13 -5.67
CA ALA A 38 -2.92 -1.78 -5.62
C ALA A 38 -2.51 -1.36 -4.20
N VAL A 39 -3.29 -1.72 -3.17
CA VAL A 39 -2.91 -1.47 -1.76
C VAL A 39 -1.61 -2.18 -1.40
N SER A 40 -1.43 -3.44 -1.81
CA SER A 40 -0.19 -4.19 -1.57
C SER A 40 1.03 -3.54 -2.23
N GLU A 41 0.90 -3.13 -3.49
CA GLU A 41 1.95 -2.45 -4.25
C GLU A 41 2.34 -1.11 -3.59
N HIS A 42 1.37 -0.35 -3.09
CA HIS A 42 1.65 0.93 -2.42
C HIS A 42 2.29 0.75 -1.03
N PHE A 43 1.98 -0.32 -0.29
CA PHE A 43 2.69 -0.65 0.94
C PHE A 43 4.14 -1.10 0.68
N ASP A 44 4.39 -1.78 -0.44
CA ASP A 44 5.77 -2.12 -0.86
C ASP A 44 6.56 -0.86 -1.26
N LEU A 45 5.92 0.08 -1.95
CA LEU A 45 6.51 1.40 -2.23
C LEU A 45 6.84 2.15 -0.94
N LEU A 46 5.94 2.13 0.06
CA LEU A 46 6.16 2.76 1.36
C LEU A 46 7.36 2.14 2.10
N HIS A 47 7.48 0.80 2.07
CA HIS A 47 8.58 0.07 2.68
C HIS A 47 9.94 0.39 2.04
N LYS A 48 9.96 0.61 0.71
CA LYS A 48 11.18 0.88 -0.07
C LYS A 48 11.49 2.37 -0.26
N HIS A 49 10.66 3.26 0.28
CA HIS A 49 10.80 4.68 0.05
C HIS A 49 12.02 5.25 0.78
N PRO A 50 12.89 6.05 0.12
CA PRO A 50 14.10 6.59 0.74
C PRO A 50 13.82 7.47 1.97
N ASP A 51 12.69 8.19 1.98
CA ASP A 51 12.31 9.05 3.13
C ASP A 51 11.62 8.27 4.28
N CYS A 52 11.49 6.95 4.17
CA CYS A 52 10.90 6.11 5.23
C CYS A 52 11.96 5.73 6.27
N ASP A 53 12.39 6.70 7.09
CA ASP A 53 13.45 6.51 8.10
C ASP A 53 13.01 5.78 9.38
N SER A 54 11.73 5.37 9.46
CA SER A 54 11.21 4.65 10.62
C SER A 54 11.20 3.15 10.38
N ASP A 55 12.03 2.42 11.14
CA ASP A 55 12.05 0.95 11.14
C ASP A 55 10.66 0.34 11.36
N ILE A 56 9.83 0.99 12.19
CA ILE A 56 8.46 0.57 12.47
C ILE A 56 7.61 0.70 11.20
N LEU A 57 7.69 1.83 10.50
CA LEU A 57 6.92 2.03 9.26
C LEU A 57 7.39 1.10 8.14
N GLN A 58 8.70 0.82 8.05
CA GLN A 58 9.23 -0.15 7.10
C GLN A 58 8.71 -1.56 7.38
N ASP A 59 8.74 -2.02 8.64
CA ASP A 59 8.20 -3.34 9.03
C ASP A 59 6.69 -3.43 8.78
N VAL A 60 5.94 -2.37 9.13
CA VAL A 60 4.49 -2.29 8.86
C VAL A 60 4.22 -2.33 7.36
N GLY A 61 4.95 -1.56 6.55
CA GLY A 61 4.82 -1.56 5.08
C GLY A 61 5.05 -2.95 4.50
N ARG A 62 6.13 -3.62 4.91
CA ARG A 62 6.44 -4.99 4.48
C ARG A 62 5.33 -5.97 4.87
N ARG A 63 4.88 -5.97 6.13
CA ARG A 63 3.85 -6.90 6.62
C ARG A 63 2.50 -6.67 5.94
N MET A 64 2.10 -5.41 5.80
CA MET A 64 0.85 -5.06 5.14
C MET A 64 0.89 -5.41 3.65
N SER A 65 2.00 -5.16 2.96
CA SER A 65 2.14 -5.55 1.55
C SER A 65 1.88 -7.06 1.36
N LEU A 66 2.49 -7.91 2.19
CA LEU A 66 2.29 -9.37 2.14
C LEU A 66 0.84 -9.78 2.45
N GLN A 67 0.23 -9.17 3.46
CA GLN A 67 -1.15 -9.46 3.84
C GLN A 67 -2.12 -9.11 2.70
N TRP A 68 -1.96 -7.94 2.08
CA TRP A 68 -2.81 -7.49 0.98
C TRP A 68 -2.57 -8.28 -0.31
N GLN A 69 -1.35 -8.78 -0.53
CA GLN A 69 -1.05 -9.75 -1.61
C GLN A 69 -1.83 -11.06 -1.45
N SER A 70 -1.95 -11.56 -0.21
CA SER A 70 -2.77 -12.74 0.05
C SER A 70 -4.23 -12.48 -0.31
N ILE A 71 -4.78 -11.32 0.08
CA ILE A 71 -6.15 -10.90 -0.26
C ILE A 71 -6.34 -10.78 -1.77
N SER A 72 -5.38 -10.20 -2.51
CA SER A 72 -5.50 -10.05 -3.96
C SER A 72 -5.43 -11.37 -4.72
N ASN A 73 -4.69 -12.35 -4.20
CA ASN A 73 -4.48 -13.65 -4.83
C ASN A 73 -5.60 -14.67 -4.54
N GLY A 74 -6.73 -14.22 -3.98
CA GLY A 74 -7.85 -15.09 -3.63
C GLY A 74 -7.75 -15.73 -2.24
N GLY A 75 -6.83 -15.25 -1.39
CA GLY A 75 -6.85 -15.55 0.04
C GLY A 75 -8.16 -15.06 0.64
N GLN A 76 -9.00 -16.02 1.04
CA GLN A 76 -10.29 -15.77 1.67
C GLN A 76 -10.20 -14.67 2.72
N ARG A 77 -11.01 -13.61 2.57
CA ARG A 77 -11.37 -12.76 3.71
C ARG A 77 -11.98 -13.68 4.78
N PRO A 78 -11.60 -13.57 6.06
CA PRO A 78 -12.50 -14.03 7.10
C PRO A 78 -13.83 -13.30 6.90
N ALA A 79 -14.90 -14.08 6.75
CA ALA A 79 -16.23 -13.58 6.48
C ALA A 79 -16.57 -12.45 7.46
N ARG A 80 -16.96 -11.27 6.94
CA ARG A 80 -17.52 -10.21 7.79
C ARG A 80 -18.78 -10.79 8.42
N GLN A 81 -18.74 -11.13 9.71
CA GLN A 81 -19.95 -11.41 10.46
C GLN A 81 -20.73 -10.09 10.57
N PRO A 82 -22.04 -10.08 10.26
CA PRO A 82 -22.89 -8.96 10.60
C PRO A 82 -22.97 -8.90 12.13
N VAL A 83 -22.53 -7.79 12.71
CA VAL A 83 -22.83 -7.44 14.10
C VAL A 83 -24.34 -7.19 14.15
N HIS A 84 -25.02 -8.06 14.91
CA HIS A 84 -26.46 -8.10 15.06
C HIS A 84 -26.93 -7.20 16.20
#